data_AF-A0A943ULN5-F1
#
_entry.id   AF-A0A943ULN5-F1
#
_cell.length_a   1.000
_cell.length_b   1.000
_cell.length_c   1.000
_cell.angle_alpha   90.00
_cell.angle_beta   90.00
_cell.angle_gamma   90.00
#
_symmetry.space_group_name_H-M   'P 1'
#
loop_
_entity.id
_entity.type
_entity.pdbx_description
1 polymer ?
#
loop_
_entity_poly.entity_id
_entity_poly.type
_entity_poly.pdbx_seq_one_letter_code
_entity_poly.pdbx_strand_id
1 'polypeptide(L)'
;MNKIRLLPLVAASLLSLGLAAQTSFPGAESIRYEAPEGTVHAHQVRSATSFYDPGEGVAYLDSVEYYTADYVVAEDGSVYWSNPFVFFPTDTWLKLDRAEGDTLVARLPQAMFEGDDGTVFYARRMVLSDRGDGELDCLPDEAETDVRFTLRGDTLALVDGGLDEQGMPRYILGLATATGGWSCYGEGLTTILPLRYEPTQKPEGKPEQTIHFVHYNPFIEDDMDEEVPAVCDGDKIYWQLPYSSNSGETYWVEGEWRDNRITVLPQYLGVDTWSCLHLFAMPADYLPESSQLDPFGLKDMLVFNYNPATETYESAYENQTLLVNVGPDRVYYADSYVTPRLQSLPSTSILSRPRLDTHAPSVCYSPDGRRLRQPTNHGIVLRRNADGTVVKQLAQ
;
A
#
# COMPACT_ATOMS: atom_id res chain seq x y z
N MET A 1 -8.73 -4.96 24.64
CA MET A 1 -8.41 -3.65 25.25
C MET A 1 -7.10 -3.77 26.02
N ASN A 2 -5.97 -3.77 25.32
CA ASN A 2 -4.66 -3.72 25.95
C ASN A 2 -4.18 -2.27 25.98
N LYS A 3 -3.86 -1.82 27.19
CA LYS A 3 -3.41 -0.46 27.50
C LYS A 3 -2.03 -0.23 26.92
N ILE A 4 -1.92 0.70 25.98
CA ILE A 4 -0.63 1.23 25.52
C ILE A 4 -0.06 2.08 26.66
N ARG A 5 1.17 1.77 27.09
CA ARG A 5 1.89 2.56 28.09
C ARG A 5 2.50 3.78 27.40
N LEU A 6 2.01 4.98 27.71
CA LEU A 6 2.68 6.23 27.35
C LEU A 6 4.07 6.30 28.01
N LEU A 7 5.08 6.65 27.22
CA LEU A 7 6.38 7.10 27.71
C LEU A 7 6.25 8.53 28.29
N PRO A 8 7.02 8.87 29.34
CA PRO A 8 6.94 10.19 29.95
C PRO A 8 7.60 11.24 29.04
N LEU A 9 6.81 12.21 28.58
CA LEU A 9 7.26 13.37 27.82
C LEU A 9 8.16 14.25 28.72
N VAL A 10 9.42 14.41 28.38
CA VAL A 10 10.34 15.31 29.10
C VAL A 10 10.13 16.73 28.59
N ALA A 11 9.56 17.59 29.44
CA ALA A 11 9.37 19.00 29.16
C ALA A 11 10.73 19.72 29.04
N ALA A 12 11.07 20.20 27.85
CA ALA A 12 12.15 21.14 27.64
C ALA A 12 11.62 22.59 27.75
N SER A 13 12.34 23.41 28.49
CA SER A 13 11.97 24.69 29.08
C SER A 13 11.83 25.89 28.12
N LEU A 14 10.86 26.75 28.47
CA LEU A 14 10.50 28.08 27.95
C LEU A 14 11.65 29.11 27.84
N LEU A 15 11.64 29.91 26.76
CA LEU A 15 11.69 31.40 26.80
C LEU A 15 11.69 32.01 25.38
N SER A 16 10.58 32.63 24.98
CA SER A 16 10.61 34.00 24.41
C SER A 16 9.20 34.62 24.45
N LEU A 17 9.13 35.81 25.04
CA LEU A 17 7.92 36.63 25.14
C LEU A 17 7.81 37.48 23.86
N GLY A 18 6.88 37.12 22.99
CA GLY A 18 6.30 38.00 21.99
C GLY A 18 4.79 38.07 22.23
N LEU A 19 4.25 39.26 22.52
CA LEU A 19 2.81 39.50 22.51
C LEU A 19 2.32 39.44 21.05
N ALA A 20 2.17 38.24 20.50
CA ALA A 20 1.26 38.02 19.38
C ALA A 20 -0.16 37.99 19.96
N ALA A 21 -1.13 38.58 19.26
CA ALA A 21 -2.52 38.56 19.67
C ALA A 21 -2.93 37.11 19.96
N GLN A 22 -3.35 36.85 21.20
CA GLN A 22 -3.74 35.53 21.65
C GLN A 22 -5.02 35.15 20.89
N THR A 23 -4.88 34.52 19.72
CA THR A 23 -5.95 33.73 19.11
C THR A 23 -6.40 32.77 20.19
N SER A 24 -7.65 32.92 20.67
CA SER A 24 -8.21 31.96 21.61
C SER A 24 -8.20 30.59 20.96
N PHE A 25 -7.39 29.68 21.48
CA PHE A 25 -7.32 28.32 20.98
C PHE A 25 -8.67 27.62 21.24
N PRO A 26 -9.23 26.88 20.27
CA PRO A 26 -10.45 26.11 20.47
C PRO A 26 -10.31 25.10 21.62
N GLY A 27 -11.32 24.92 22.47
CA GLY A 27 -11.23 23.90 23.53
C GLY A 27 -11.48 22.48 23.01
N ALA A 28 -11.36 21.48 23.90
CA ALA A 28 -11.61 20.07 23.58
C ALA A 28 -13.03 19.83 23.06
N GLU A 29 -14.00 20.66 23.44
CA GLU A 29 -15.39 20.60 22.98
C GLU A 29 -15.56 20.83 21.47
N SER A 30 -14.52 21.37 20.82
CA SER A 30 -14.50 21.61 19.38
C SER A 30 -13.94 20.44 18.56
N ILE A 31 -13.37 19.42 19.22
CA ILE A 31 -12.80 18.25 18.57
C ILE A 31 -13.91 17.43 17.92
N ARG A 32 -13.69 17.03 16.66
CA ARG A 32 -14.62 16.20 15.90
C ARG A 32 -14.13 14.77 15.84
N TYR A 33 -14.71 13.90 16.66
CA TYR A 33 -14.45 12.45 16.65
C TYR A 33 -15.35 11.70 15.66
N GLU A 34 -16.58 12.18 15.48
CA GLU A 34 -17.55 11.56 14.57
C GLU A 34 -17.39 12.11 13.15
N ALA A 35 -17.59 11.22 12.17
CA ALA A 35 -17.65 11.61 10.77
C ALA A 35 -18.82 12.58 10.54
N PRO A 36 -18.61 13.69 9.82
CA PRO A 36 -19.71 14.59 9.48
C PRO A 36 -20.61 13.98 8.40
N GLU A 37 -21.84 14.50 8.29
CA GLU A 37 -22.74 14.13 7.20
C GLU A 37 -22.21 14.66 5.86
N GLY A 38 -22.29 13.84 4.82
CA GLY A 38 -21.86 14.21 3.47
C GLY A 38 -21.56 13.01 2.58
N THR A 39 -20.91 13.28 1.45
CA THR A 39 -20.39 12.23 0.56
C THR A 39 -19.07 11.72 1.11
N VAL A 40 -19.03 10.43 1.43
CA VAL A 40 -17.85 9.76 1.99
C VAL A 40 -16.94 9.27 0.86
N HIS A 41 -15.67 9.66 0.93
CA HIS A 41 -14.58 9.13 0.13
C HIS A 41 -13.68 8.31 1.05
N ALA A 42 -14.01 7.03 1.21
CA ALA A 42 -13.29 6.11 2.09
C ALA A 42 -12.11 5.44 1.37
N HIS A 43 -11.11 5.06 2.15
CA HIS A 43 -9.94 4.28 1.74
C HIS A 43 -9.26 4.83 0.49
N GLN A 44 -9.09 6.15 0.45
CA GLN A 44 -8.36 6.82 -0.60
C GLN A 44 -6.86 6.63 -0.35
N VAL A 45 -6.06 6.69 -1.42
CA VAL A 45 -4.61 6.46 -1.35
C VAL A 45 -3.91 7.75 -0.91
N ARG A 46 -3.29 7.73 0.26
CA ARG A 46 -2.48 8.82 0.81
C ARG A 46 -1.02 8.64 0.44
N SER A 47 -0.42 9.74 0.00
CA SER A 47 1.02 9.93 -0.06
C SER A 47 1.39 11.22 0.65
N ALA A 48 2.48 11.21 1.41
CA ALA A 48 2.95 12.38 2.16
C ALA A 48 4.41 12.23 2.54
N THR A 49 4.97 13.30 3.08
CA THR A 49 6.22 13.28 3.84
C THR A 49 5.87 13.52 5.29
N SER A 50 6.09 12.51 6.14
CA SER A 50 5.74 12.55 7.54
C SER A 50 6.94 12.91 8.40
N PHE A 51 6.65 13.69 9.44
CA PHE A 51 7.60 14.10 10.45
C PHE A 51 7.18 13.47 11.77
N TYR A 52 8.13 12.83 12.44
CA TYR A 52 7.87 12.27 13.76
C TYR A 52 9.09 12.38 14.67
N ASP A 53 8.89 12.38 15.99
CA ASP A 53 9.97 12.25 16.97
C ASP A 53 9.69 11.04 17.88
N PRO A 54 10.53 9.98 17.85
CA PRO A 54 10.36 8.78 18.68
C PRO A 54 10.71 9.00 20.17
N GLY A 55 10.99 10.24 20.59
CA GLY A 55 11.34 10.60 21.97
C GLY A 55 12.81 11.01 22.15
N GLU A 56 13.47 11.39 21.06
CA GLU A 56 14.87 11.82 21.02
C GLU A 56 15.01 13.34 20.96
N GLY A 57 13.90 14.07 20.77
CA GLY A 57 13.89 15.53 20.69
C GLY A 57 14.34 16.04 19.33
N VAL A 58 14.16 15.24 18.27
CA VAL A 58 14.59 15.50 16.89
C VAL A 58 13.49 15.08 15.91
N ALA A 59 13.27 15.87 14.87
CA ALA A 59 12.35 15.51 13.80
C ALA A 59 12.98 14.50 12.82
N TYR A 60 12.45 13.27 12.83
CA TYR A 60 12.69 12.25 11.82
C TYR A 60 11.74 12.42 10.64
N LEU A 61 12.19 11.98 9.46
CA LEU A 61 11.46 12.04 8.21
C LEU A 61 11.13 10.63 7.73
N ASP A 62 9.90 10.40 7.27
CA ASP A 62 9.54 9.20 6.52
C ASP A 62 8.68 9.51 5.30
N SER A 63 8.77 8.62 4.31
CA SER A 63 7.87 8.60 3.16
C SER A 63 6.60 7.83 3.51
N VAL A 64 5.46 8.49 3.32
CA VAL A 64 4.14 7.86 3.39
C VAL A 64 3.71 7.58 1.97
N GLU A 65 3.54 6.31 1.63
CA GLU A 65 3.02 5.89 0.33
C GLU A 65 2.04 4.73 0.56
N TYR A 66 0.87 4.79 -0.08
CA TYR A 66 -0.16 3.75 0.02
C TYR A 66 -0.75 3.54 1.43
N TYR A 67 -0.75 4.59 2.24
CA TYR A 67 -1.59 4.64 3.43
C TYR A 67 -3.03 4.99 3.07
N THR A 68 -3.96 4.65 3.94
CA THR A 68 -5.36 5.06 3.76
C THR A 68 -5.57 6.50 4.23
N ALA A 69 -6.51 7.18 3.59
CA ALA A 69 -7.12 8.40 4.09
C ALA A 69 -8.60 8.40 3.72
N ASP A 70 -9.43 8.89 4.65
CA ASP A 70 -10.83 9.13 4.38
C ASP A 70 -11.09 10.63 4.38
N TYR A 71 -11.98 11.08 3.51
CA TYR A 71 -12.53 12.43 3.63
C TYR A 71 -14.02 12.46 3.32
N VAL A 72 -14.71 13.44 3.89
CA VAL A 72 -16.13 13.69 3.65
C VAL A 72 -16.30 15.06 3.02
N VAL A 73 -17.06 15.12 1.93
CA VAL A 73 -17.53 16.38 1.33
C VAL A 73 -18.94 16.66 1.85
N ALA A 74 -19.08 17.69 2.68
CA ALA A 74 -20.37 18.09 3.24
C ALA A 74 -21.23 18.87 2.22
N GLU A 75 -22.53 19.01 2.50
CA GLU A 75 -23.47 19.72 1.61
C GLU A 75 -23.08 21.19 1.37
N ASP A 76 -22.44 21.83 2.34
CA ASP A 76 -21.96 23.21 2.23
C ASP A 76 -20.65 23.33 1.43
N GLY A 77 -20.10 22.21 0.95
CA GLY A 77 -18.85 22.13 0.21
C GLY A 77 -17.60 22.17 1.08
N SER A 78 -17.72 22.19 2.42
CA SER A 78 -16.60 21.94 3.32
C SER A 78 -16.12 20.50 3.16
N VAL A 79 -14.82 20.30 3.36
CA VAL A 79 -14.21 18.96 3.38
C VAL A 79 -13.72 18.66 4.78
N TYR A 80 -13.89 17.42 5.21
CA TYR A 80 -13.38 16.94 6.48
C TYR A 80 -12.45 15.76 6.21
N TRP A 81 -11.19 15.88 6.60
CA TRP A 81 -10.17 14.86 6.40
C TRP A 81 -9.89 14.14 7.72
N SER A 82 -10.03 12.81 7.73
CA SER A 82 -9.76 11.99 8.91
C SER A 82 -8.26 11.79 9.13
N ASN A 83 -7.85 11.72 10.40
CA ASN A 83 -6.51 11.32 10.83
C ASN A 83 -5.38 12.02 10.04
N PRO A 84 -5.30 13.36 10.12
CA PRO A 84 -4.34 14.14 9.33
C PRO A 84 -2.87 13.91 9.71
N PHE A 85 -2.58 13.08 10.72
CA PHE A 85 -1.23 12.69 11.13
C PHE A 85 -1.10 11.15 11.11
N VAL A 86 -0.38 10.60 10.13
CA VAL A 86 -0.38 9.13 9.90
C VAL A 86 0.27 8.35 11.04
N PHE A 87 1.35 8.86 11.64
CA PHE A 87 2.07 8.18 12.73
C PHE A 87 1.51 8.51 14.12
N PHE A 88 0.44 9.31 14.18
CA PHE A 88 -0.34 9.52 15.37
C PHE A 88 -1.81 9.69 14.98
N PRO A 89 -2.51 8.59 14.62
CA PRO A 89 -3.92 8.65 14.29
C PRO A 89 -4.70 9.20 15.50
N THR A 90 -5.33 10.36 15.31
CA THR A 90 -6.04 11.07 16.38
C THR A 90 -7.49 10.63 16.53
N ASP A 91 -7.98 9.80 15.61
CA ASP A 91 -9.38 9.43 15.38
C ASP A 91 -10.31 10.63 15.28
N THR A 92 -9.85 11.66 14.55
CA THR A 92 -10.56 12.95 14.43
C THR A 92 -10.50 13.54 13.03
N TRP A 93 -11.35 14.55 12.81
CA TRP A 93 -11.60 15.16 11.51
C TRP A 93 -11.14 16.62 11.44
N LEU A 94 -10.15 16.88 10.59
CA LEU A 94 -9.71 18.23 10.25
C LEU A 94 -10.69 18.87 9.26
N LYS A 95 -11.23 20.04 9.60
CA LYS A 95 -12.13 20.76 8.69
C LYS A 95 -11.34 21.66 7.73
N LEU A 96 -11.70 21.59 6.45
CA LEU A 96 -11.25 22.46 5.37
C LEU A 96 -12.46 23.25 4.84
N ASP A 97 -12.45 24.57 5.03
CA ASP A 97 -13.50 25.46 4.52
C ASP A 97 -13.31 25.72 3.03
N ARG A 98 -14.41 25.80 2.28
CA ARG A 98 -14.35 26.14 0.85
C ARG A 98 -13.89 27.58 0.64
N ALA A 99 -12.99 27.77 -0.31
CA ALA A 99 -12.52 29.07 -0.79
C ALA A 99 -12.79 29.21 -2.30
N GLU A 100 -12.10 30.15 -2.96
CA GLU A 100 -12.30 30.42 -4.38
C GLU A 100 -11.88 29.21 -5.25
N GLY A 101 -12.71 28.90 -6.25
CA GLY A 101 -12.42 27.84 -7.23
C GLY A 101 -12.35 26.44 -6.62
N ASP A 102 -11.18 25.81 -6.76
CA ASP A 102 -10.86 24.47 -6.26
C ASP A 102 -10.18 24.48 -4.88
N THR A 103 -9.98 25.67 -4.29
CA THR A 103 -9.21 25.83 -3.06
C THR A 103 -10.08 25.55 -1.83
N LEU A 104 -9.46 24.87 -0.86
CA LEU A 104 -9.95 24.63 0.48
C LEU A 104 -8.94 25.17 1.49
N VAL A 105 -9.41 25.60 2.66
CA VAL A 105 -8.56 26.23 3.69
C VAL A 105 -8.81 25.58 5.04
N ALA A 106 -7.78 24.94 5.60
CA ALA A 106 -7.74 24.65 7.02
C ALA A 106 -7.43 25.95 7.76
N ARG A 107 -8.43 26.52 8.44
CA ARG A 107 -8.22 27.65 9.36
C ARG A 107 -7.68 27.11 10.66
N LEU A 108 -6.44 27.45 11.01
CA LEU A 108 -5.73 26.88 12.15
C LEU A 108 -5.49 27.94 13.24
N PRO A 109 -5.38 27.55 14.51
CA PRO A 109 -5.38 26.18 15.03
C PRO A 109 -6.76 25.50 15.06
N GLN A 110 -6.81 24.17 14.85
CA GLN A 110 -7.98 23.32 15.14
C GLN A 110 -7.62 22.28 16.19
N ALA A 111 -8.46 22.09 17.20
CA ALA A 111 -8.25 21.05 18.21
C ALA A 111 -8.45 19.66 17.58
N MET A 112 -7.51 18.75 17.82
CA MET A 112 -7.48 17.44 17.16
C MET A 112 -7.47 16.27 18.15
N PHE A 113 -6.97 16.46 19.36
CA PHE A 113 -6.80 15.38 20.32
C PHE A 113 -6.74 15.95 21.74
N GLU A 114 -7.38 15.28 22.70
CA GLU A 114 -7.25 15.57 24.13
C GLU A 114 -6.55 14.38 24.79
N GLY A 115 -5.39 14.64 25.41
CA GLY A 115 -4.65 13.63 26.17
C GLY A 115 -5.35 13.27 27.47
N ASP A 116 -4.96 12.14 28.06
CA ASP A 116 -5.52 11.64 29.33
C ASP A 116 -5.39 12.64 30.50
N ASP A 117 -4.45 13.58 30.41
CA ASP A 117 -4.22 14.63 31.41
C ASP A 117 -5.03 15.91 31.17
N GLY A 118 -5.88 15.92 30.13
CA GLY A 118 -6.68 17.07 29.70
C GLY A 118 -5.93 18.06 28.81
N THR A 119 -4.70 17.76 28.39
CA THR A 119 -3.97 18.59 27.44
C THR A 119 -4.60 18.48 26.05
N VAL A 120 -5.01 19.61 25.48
CA VAL A 120 -5.52 19.68 24.10
C VAL A 120 -4.38 19.95 23.13
N PHE A 121 -4.34 19.15 22.07
CA PHE A 121 -3.40 19.26 20.96
C PHE A 121 -4.12 19.73 19.70
N TYR A 122 -3.39 20.47 18.87
CA TYR A 122 -3.94 21.23 17.76
C TYR A 122 -3.21 20.94 16.47
N ALA A 123 -3.94 20.85 15.37
CA ALA A 123 -3.37 21.03 14.05
C ALA A 123 -2.95 22.49 13.89
N ARG A 124 -1.70 22.72 13.47
CA ARG A 124 -1.13 24.05 13.23
C ARG A 124 -0.20 24.03 12.01
N ARG A 125 -0.12 25.15 11.29
CA ARG A 125 0.92 25.35 10.28
C ARG A 125 2.27 25.56 10.95
N MET A 126 3.26 24.78 10.55
CA MET A 126 4.60 24.82 11.12
C MET A 126 5.66 24.86 10.01
N VAL A 127 6.79 25.48 10.28
CA VAL A 127 7.96 25.53 9.41
C VAL A 127 9.09 24.73 10.03
N LEU A 128 9.92 24.13 9.19
CA LEU A 128 11.12 23.44 9.62
C LEU A 128 12.18 24.46 10.01
N SER A 129 12.85 24.20 11.14
CA SER A 129 13.93 25.03 11.66
C SER A 129 15.17 24.17 11.90
N ASP A 130 16.31 24.59 11.35
CA ASP A 130 17.60 24.01 11.70
C ASP A 130 17.97 24.42 13.13
N ARG A 131 18.32 23.45 13.97
CA ARG A 131 18.76 23.66 15.35
C ARG A 131 20.22 24.13 15.44
N GLY A 132 20.97 24.07 14.34
CA GLY A 132 22.36 24.50 14.23
C GLY A 132 23.39 23.41 14.53
N ASP A 133 22.95 22.20 14.86
CA ASP A 133 23.74 20.97 15.04
C ASP A 133 23.51 19.95 13.89
N GLY A 134 22.74 20.33 12.87
CA GLY A 134 22.36 19.47 11.76
C GLY A 134 21.05 18.72 11.98
N GLU A 135 20.38 18.94 13.12
CA GLU A 135 19.06 18.40 13.43
C GLU A 135 17.95 19.40 13.10
N LEU A 136 16.76 18.87 12.80
CA LEU A 136 15.57 19.66 12.50
C LEU A 136 14.62 19.71 13.70
N ASP A 137 14.02 20.88 13.89
CA ASP A 137 12.87 21.14 14.76
C ASP A 137 11.71 21.70 13.92
N CYS A 138 10.51 21.69 14.48
CA CYS A 138 9.32 22.28 13.88
C CYS A 138 8.84 23.44 14.74
N LEU A 139 8.80 24.64 14.15
CA LEU A 139 8.33 25.84 14.82
C LEU A 139 7.03 26.33 14.18
N PRO A 140 6.15 27.00 14.93
CA PRO A 140 5.02 27.67 14.33
C PRO A 140 5.39 28.62 13.20
N ASP A 141 4.58 28.63 12.15
CA ASP A 141 4.67 29.68 11.14
C ASP A 141 4.05 30.97 11.70
N GLU A 142 4.89 31.99 11.91
CA GLU A 142 4.49 33.30 12.44
C GLU A 142 3.99 34.25 11.34
N ALA A 143 4.19 33.91 10.05
CA ALA A 143 3.78 34.72 8.92
C ALA A 143 2.39 34.33 8.39
N GLU A 144 2.05 33.04 8.44
CA GLU A 144 0.76 32.52 8.03
C GLU A 144 0.30 31.39 8.96
N THR A 145 -0.99 31.34 9.27
CA THR A 145 -1.57 30.28 10.11
C THR A 145 -2.32 29.23 9.31
N ASP A 146 -2.88 29.61 8.17
CA ASP A 146 -3.79 28.77 7.40
C ASP A 146 -3.02 27.81 6.49
N VAL A 147 -3.53 26.59 6.36
CA VAL A 147 -3.04 25.61 5.38
C VAL A 147 -4.05 25.48 4.26
N ARG A 148 -3.57 25.60 3.02
CA ARG A 148 -4.42 25.52 1.83
C ARG A 148 -4.31 24.14 1.19
N PHE A 149 -5.42 23.70 0.63
CA PHE A 149 -5.53 22.49 -0.15
C PHE A 149 -6.27 22.79 -1.46
N THR A 150 -6.13 21.93 -2.47
CA THR A 150 -7.00 21.92 -3.64
C THR A 150 -7.77 20.62 -3.69
N LEU A 151 -9.05 20.69 -4.07
CA LEU A 151 -9.84 19.53 -4.45
C LEU A 151 -10.14 19.60 -5.95
N ARG A 152 -9.46 18.77 -6.74
CA ARG A 152 -9.61 18.69 -8.21
C ARG A 152 -10.12 17.31 -8.59
N GLY A 153 -11.37 17.22 -9.01
CA GLY A 153 -12.07 15.94 -9.04
C GLY A 153 -12.08 15.37 -7.61
N ASP A 154 -11.63 14.13 -7.47
CA ASP A 154 -11.56 13.43 -6.18
C ASP A 154 -10.14 13.42 -5.58
N THR A 155 -9.26 14.31 -6.06
CA THR A 155 -7.90 14.47 -5.52
C THR A 155 -7.81 15.66 -4.58
N LEU A 156 -7.52 15.39 -3.31
CA LEU A 156 -7.23 16.39 -2.28
C LEU A 156 -5.72 16.51 -2.13
N ALA A 157 -5.15 17.71 -2.29
CA ALA A 157 -3.71 17.92 -2.22
C ALA A 157 -3.37 19.20 -1.47
N LEU A 158 -2.35 19.15 -0.62
CA LEU A 158 -1.80 20.32 0.08
C LEU A 158 -1.14 21.27 -0.94
N VAL A 159 -1.52 22.54 -0.89
CA VAL A 159 -1.04 23.59 -1.80
C VAL A 159 0.25 24.19 -1.25
N ASP A 160 1.16 24.66 -2.11
CA ASP A 160 2.40 25.37 -1.71
C ASP A 160 3.34 24.61 -0.75
N GLY A 161 3.08 23.31 -0.51
CA GLY A 161 3.91 22.44 0.32
C GLY A 161 5.21 22.00 -0.34
N GLY A 162 5.47 22.44 -1.58
CA GLY A 162 6.63 22.07 -2.38
C GLY A 162 7.96 22.29 -1.68
N LEU A 163 9.04 21.84 -2.32
CA LEU A 163 10.34 21.78 -1.68
C LEU A 163 11.01 23.17 -1.59
N ASP A 164 11.75 23.37 -0.51
CA ASP A 164 12.77 24.40 -0.37
C ASP A 164 14.06 24.02 -1.12
N GLU A 165 15.11 24.82 -0.96
CA GLU A 165 16.40 24.59 -1.65
C GLU A 165 17.12 23.33 -1.16
N GLN A 166 16.76 22.83 0.02
CA GLN A 166 17.33 21.65 0.68
C GLN A 166 16.52 20.37 0.35
N GLY A 167 15.43 20.50 -0.40
CA GLY A 167 14.56 19.37 -0.70
C GLY A 167 13.55 19.05 0.40
N MET A 168 13.33 19.97 1.34
CA MET A 168 12.38 19.81 2.45
C MET A 168 11.07 20.57 2.18
N PRO A 169 9.92 20.13 2.71
CA PRO A 169 8.68 20.86 2.55
C PRO A 169 8.78 22.24 3.19
N ARG A 170 8.29 23.27 2.48
CA ARG A 170 8.29 24.67 2.96
C ARG A 170 7.54 24.87 4.27
N TYR A 171 6.53 24.06 4.50
CA TYR A 171 5.78 24.00 5.75
C TYR A 171 5.09 22.64 5.87
N ILE A 172 4.67 22.32 7.09
CA ILE A 172 3.93 21.12 7.42
C ILE A 172 2.63 21.48 8.16
N LEU A 173 1.66 20.59 8.11
CA LEU A 173 0.61 20.50 9.11
C LEU A 173 1.20 19.74 10.30
N GLY A 174 1.45 20.43 11.42
CA GLY A 174 1.99 19.83 12.64
C GLY A 174 0.94 19.68 13.73
N LEU A 175 1.11 18.67 14.58
CA LEU A 175 0.41 18.56 15.86
C LEU A 175 1.19 19.37 16.90
N ALA A 176 0.52 20.29 17.59
CA ALA A 176 1.17 21.21 18.52
C ALA A 176 0.33 21.47 19.77
N THR A 177 0.99 21.93 20.83
CA THR A 177 0.32 22.44 22.03
C THR A 177 -0.24 23.85 21.82
N ALA A 178 -1.06 24.34 22.75
CA ALA A 178 -1.59 25.71 22.71
C ALA A 178 -0.50 26.81 22.74
N THR A 179 0.70 26.50 23.25
CA THR A 179 1.84 27.44 23.21
C THR A 179 2.64 27.35 21.92
N GLY A 180 2.23 26.49 20.97
CA GLY A 180 2.92 26.27 19.71
C GLY A 180 4.08 25.28 19.76
N GLY A 181 4.27 24.57 20.88
CA GLY A 181 5.31 23.53 20.95
C GLY A 181 4.91 22.36 20.06
N TRP A 182 5.77 21.97 19.13
CA TRP A 182 5.57 20.78 18.31
C TRP A 182 5.45 19.55 19.20
N SER A 183 4.46 18.71 18.91
CA SER A 183 4.13 17.51 19.69
C SER A 183 4.51 16.25 18.91
N CYS A 184 5.70 16.28 18.30
CA CYS A 184 6.36 15.12 17.70
C CYS A 184 5.70 14.55 16.44
N TYR A 185 4.66 15.15 15.85
CA TYR A 185 4.01 14.61 14.65
C TYR A 185 3.62 15.71 13.66
N GLY A 186 3.76 15.44 12.36
CA GLY A 186 3.30 16.33 11.31
C GLY A 186 3.38 15.73 9.92
N GLU A 187 2.73 16.37 8.97
CA GLU A 187 2.74 15.99 7.56
C GLU A 187 2.96 17.17 6.62
N GLY A 188 3.83 16.98 5.64
CA GLY A 188 4.01 17.85 4.50
C GLY A 188 3.74 17.10 3.19
N LEU A 189 3.60 17.84 2.10
CA LEU A 189 3.44 17.28 0.74
C LEU A 189 2.26 16.31 0.58
N THR A 190 1.26 16.37 1.47
CA THR A 190 0.16 15.41 1.48
C THR A 190 -0.68 15.49 0.20
N THR A 191 -0.90 14.33 -0.39
CA THR A 191 -1.83 14.11 -1.51
C THR A 191 -2.69 12.89 -1.19
N ILE A 192 -3.98 12.99 -1.45
CA ILE A 192 -4.97 11.94 -1.30
C ILE A 192 -5.63 11.73 -2.66
N LEU A 193 -5.48 10.53 -3.20
CA LEU A 193 -5.88 10.15 -4.55
C LEU A 193 -6.98 9.09 -4.49
N PRO A 194 -7.88 9.06 -5.50
CA PRO A 194 -8.84 7.97 -5.64
C PRO A 194 -8.16 6.62 -5.65
N LEU A 195 -8.67 5.70 -4.84
CA LEU A 195 -8.34 4.28 -4.98
C LEU A 195 -8.85 3.80 -6.33
N ARG A 196 -7.95 3.20 -7.13
CA ARG A 196 -8.25 2.73 -8.49
C ARG A 196 -8.23 1.21 -8.60
N TYR A 197 -8.10 0.53 -7.47
CA TYR A 197 -7.95 -0.90 -7.39
C TYR A 197 -9.19 -1.51 -6.73
N GLU A 198 -9.63 -2.64 -7.27
CA GLU A 198 -10.66 -3.46 -6.68
C GLU A 198 -9.98 -4.61 -5.92
N PRO A 199 -10.35 -4.88 -4.66
CA PRO A 199 -9.73 -5.93 -3.88
C PRO A 199 -10.05 -7.29 -4.50
N THR A 200 -9.07 -8.18 -4.50
CA THR A 200 -9.29 -9.56 -4.94
C THR A 200 -10.21 -10.27 -3.97
N GLN A 201 -11.30 -10.82 -4.49
CA GLN A 201 -12.27 -11.59 -3.73
C GLN A 201 -12.46 -12.96 -4.37
N LYS A 202 -12.66 -13.97 -3.53
CA LYS A 202 -13.12 -15.28 -4.01
C LYS A 202 -14.52 -15.17 -4.62
N PRO A 203 -14.88 -16.06 -5.55
CA PRO A 203 -16.23 -16.09 -6.10
C PRO A 203 -17.27 -16.51 -5.04
N GLU A 204 -18.41 -15.82 -5.03
CA GLU A 204 -19.53 -16.13 -4.13
C GLU A 204 -20.20 -17.46 -4.47
N GLY A 205 -20.67 -18.18 -3.45
CA GLY A 205 -21.47 -19.40 -3.61
C GLY A 205 -20.72 -20.64 -4.12
N LYS A 206 -19.40 -20.57 -4.27
CA LYS A 206 -18.54 -21.71 -4.60
C LYS A 206 -18.11 -22.46 -3.32
N PRO A 207 -17.95 -23.79 -3.37
CA PRO A 207 -17.53 -24.56 -2.21
C PRO A 207 -16.09 -24.19 -1.83
N GLU A 208 -15.89 -23.92 -0.54
CA GLU A 208 -14.57 -23.80 0.07
C GLU A 208 -14.04 -25.17 0.46
N GLN A 209 -12.72 -25.28 0.38
CA GLN A 209 -11.95 -26.43 0.85
C GLN A 209 -10.71 -25.94 1.59
N THR A 210 -10.13 -26.79 2.42
CA THR A 210 -8.84 -26.51 3.06
C THR A 210 -7.72 -27.04 2.19
N ILE A 211 -6.68 -26.22 1.99
CA ILE A 211 -5.42 -26.62 1.36
C ILE A 211 -4.26 -26.32 2.33
N HIS A 212 -3.09 -26.89 2.07
CA HIS A 212 -1.87 -26.50 2.76
C HIS A 212 -1.11 -25.48 1.91
N PHE A 213 -0.87 -24.30 2.49
CA PHE A 213 0.00 -23.28 1.94
C PHE A 213 1.31 -23.31 2.73
N VAL A 214 2.32 -23.95 2.14
CA VAL A 214 3.62 -24.09 2.78
C VAL A 214 4.59 -23.07 2.20
N HIS A 215 5.36 -22.40 3.04
CA HIS A 215 6.36 -21.44 2.62
C HIS A 215 7.52 -21.39 3.61
N TYR A 216 8.69 -20.98 3.12
CA TYR A 216 9.82 -20.67 3.99
C TYR A 216 9.63 -19.30 4.62
N ASN A 217 9.92 -19.19 5.92
CA ASN A 217 9.97 -17.92 6.65
C ASN A 217 11.43 -17.58 7.00
N PRO A 218 12.03 -16.54 6.36
CA PRO A 218 13.44 -16.21 6.57
C PRO A 218 13.75 -15.65 7.96
N PHE A 219 12.76 -15.19 8.73
CA PHE A 219 12.97 -14.63 10.08
C PHE A 219 13.16 -15.70 11.14
N ILE A 220 12.49 -16.84 11.00
CA ILE A 220 12.61 -17.99 11.91
C ILE A 220 13.42 -19.14 11.30
N GLU A 221 13.82 -19.00 10.04
CA GLU A 221 14.61 -19.96 9.27
C GLU A 221 13.98 -21.36 9.16
N ASP A 222 12.64 -21.43 9.02
CA ASP A 222 11.91 -22.70 8.94
C ASP A 222 10.78 -22.65 7.90
N ASP A 223 10.32 -23.84 7.48
CA ASP A 223 9.12 -24.00 6.67
C ASP A 223 7.88 -23.89 7.57
N MET A 224 6.95 -23.02 7.19
CA MET A 224 5.62 -22.88 7.77
C MET A 224 4.63 -23.69 6.95
N ASP A 225 3.74 -24.44 7.61
CA ASP A 225 2.67 -25.20 6.96
C ASP A 225 1.30 -24.70 7.48
N GLU A 226 0.65 -23.86 6.68
CA GLU A 226 -0.59 -23.18 7.05
C GLU A 226 -1.79 -23.82 6.34
N GLU A 227 -2.79 -24.27 7.12
CA GLU A 227 -4.08 -24.72 6.60
C GLU A 227 -4.94 -23.51 6.25
N VAL A 228 -5.16 -23.26 4.95
CA VAL A 228 -5.91 -22.08 4.47
C VAL A 228 -7.14 -22.47 3.65
N PRO A 229 -8.23 -21.69 3.72
CA PRO A 229 -9.35 -21.82 2.81
C PRO A 229 -8.95 -21.54 1.35
N ALA A 230 -9.51 -22.33 0.44
CA ALA A 230 -9.36 -22.16 -1.00
C ALA A 230 -10.66 -22.42 -1.75
N VAL A 231 -10.77 -21.84 -2.94
CA VAL A 231 -11.91 -21.98 -3.85
C VAL A 231 -11.39 -22.15 -5.27
N CYS A 232 -11.90 -23.16 -5.97
CA CYS A 232 -11.63 -23.36 -7.40
C CYS A 232 -12.83 -22.88 -8.23
N ASP A 233 -12.57 -22.10 -9.28
CA ASP A 233 -13.59 -21.67 -10.23
C ASP A 233 -13.07 -21.68 -11.67
N GLY A 234 -13.42 -22.73 -12.41
CA GLY A 234 -12.97 -22.91 -13.79
C GLY A 234 -11.45 -23.01 -13.90
N ASP A 235 -10.83 -22.04 -14.59
CA ASP A 235 -9.37 -21.96 -14.79
C ASP A 235 -8.69 -21.08 -13.73
N LYS A 236 -9.32 -20.93 -12.55
CA LYS A 236 -8.82 -20.09 -11.47
C LYS A 236 -8.86 -20.83 -10.15
N ILE A 237 -7.91 -20.47 -9.29
CA ILE A 237 -7.91 -20.81 -7.88
C ILE A 237 -7.76 -19.54 -7.05
N TYR A 238 -8.46 -19.50 -5.94
CA TYR A 238 -8.36 -18.49 -4.92
C TYR A 238 -7.95 -19.16 -3.62
N TRP A 239 -7.03 -18.58 -2.87
CA TRP A 239 -6.75 -19.02 -1.50
C TRP A 239 -6.53 -17.83 -0.59
N GLN A 240 -6.83 -18.03 0.69
CA GLN A 240 -6.62 -17.03 1.71
C GLN A 240 -5.13 -17.00 2.09
N LEU A 241 -4.56 -15.80 2.24
CA LEU A 241 -3.22 -15.63 2.79
C LEU A 241 -3.25 -15.75 4.33
N PRO A 242 -2.22 -16.34 4.96
CA PRO A 242 -2.11 -16.40 6.42
C PRO A 242 -2.05 -15.02 7.08
N TYR A 243 -1.57 -13.99 6.36
CA TYR A 243 -1.46 -12.63 6.87
C TYR A 243 -2.78 -12.10 7.43
N SER A 244 -2.69 -11.55 8.64
CA SER A 244 -3.80 -10.88 9.33
C SER A 244 -3.20 -9.88 10.33
N SER A 245 -3.51 -8.60 10.17
CA SER A 245 -3.21 -7.57 11.16
C SER A 245 -4.26 -7.51 12.27
N ASN A 246 -5.48 -7.97 11.99
CA ASN A 246 -6.58 -8.10 12.94
C ASN A 246 -7.49 -9.30 12.63
N SER A 247 -8.20 -9.79 13.67
CA SER A 247 -8.96 -11.04 13.62
C SER A 247 -10.20 -11.04 12.70
N GLY A 248 -10.54 -9.91 12.07
CA GLY A 248 -11.74 -9.77 11.23
C GLY A 248 -11.46 -9.72 9.73
N GLU A 249 -10.22 -9.48 9.34
CA GLU A 249 -9.84 -9.31 7.94
C GLU A 249 -9.31 -10.61 7.33
N THR A 250 -9.64 -10.82 6.06
CA THR A 250 -9.13 -11.94 5.27
C THR A 250 -8.73 -11.42 3.91
N TYR A 251 -7.58 -11.88 3.42
CA TYR A 251 -7.01 -11.47 2.15
C TYR A 251 -6.92 -12.65 1.21
N TRP A 252 -7.49 -12.51 0.02
CA TRP A 252 -7.55 -13.57 -0.97
C TRP A 252 -6.62 -13.25 -2.13
N VAL A 253 -5.89 -14.26 -2.59
CA VAL A 253 -5.09 -14.17 -3.80
C VAL A 253 -5.66 -15.09 -4.87
N GLU A 254 -5.71 -14.61 -6.09
CA GLU A 254 -6.11 -15.32 -7.29
C GLU A 254 -4.88 -15.82 -8.06
N GLY A 255 -4.92 -17.08 -8.49
CA GLY A 255 -4.02 -17.65 -9.48
C GLY A 255 -4.78 -18.21 -10.69
N GLU A 256 -4.27 -17.95 -11.89
CA GLU A 256 -4.75 -18.61 -13.11
C GLU A 256 -4.20 -20.04 -13.17
N TRP A 257 -5.08 -21.03 -13.20
CA TRP A 257 -4.75 -22.46 -13.16
C TRP A 257 -5.04 -23.13 -14.49
N ARG A 258 -3.98 -23.40 -15.27
CA ARG A 258 -4.05 -24.06 -16.60
C ARG A 258 -2.88 -24.99 -16.81
N ASP A 259 -3.12 -26.11 -17.50
CA ASP A 259 -2.07 -27.04 -17.94
C ASP A 259 -1.07 -27.44 -16.83
N ASN A 260 -1.59 -27.78 -15.63
CA ASN A 260 -0.78 -28.14 -14.45
C ASN A 260 0.16 -27.01 -13.98
N ARG A 261 -0.20 -25.76 -14.25
CA ARG A 261 0.53 -24.56 -13.84
C ARG A 261 -0.43 -23.54 -13.23
N ILE A 262 -0.02 -22.94 -12.13
CA ILE A 262 -0.73 -21.81 -11.52
C ILE A 262 0.14 -20.56 -11.72
N THR A 263 -0.43 -19.46 -12.23
CA THR A 263 0.27 -18.18 -12.39
C THR A 263 -0.44 -17.10 -11.58
N VAL A 264 0.32 -16.39 -10.76
CA VAL A 264 -0.16 -15.29 -9.92
C VAL A 264 0.45 -14.00 -10.44
N LEU A 265 -0.39 -13.00 -10.69
CA LEU A 265 0.01 -11.65 -11.07
C LEU A 265 -0.12 -10.70 -9.88
N PRO A 266 0.56 -9.54 -9.90
CA PRO A 266 0.31 -8.43 -8.99
C PRO A 266 -1.18 -8.12 -8.90
N GLN A 267 -1.71 -8.06 -7.69
CA GLN A 267 -3.13 -7.81 -7.45
C GLN A 267 -3.35 -7.12 -6.11
N TYR A 268 -4.36 -6.27 -6.04
CA TYR A 268 -4.74 -5.57 -4.83
C TYR A 268 -5.51 -6.53 -3.91
N LEU A 269 -5.12 -6.56 -2.63
CA LEU A 269 -5.71 -7.43 -1.61
C LEU A 269 -6.80 -6.70 -0.83
N GLY A 270 -6.69 -5.39 -0.69
CA GLY A 270 -7.60 -4.59 0.13
C GLY A 270 -6.85 -3.69 1.12
N VAL A 271 -7.57 -3.23 2.13
CA VAL A 271 -7.06 -2.37 3.18
C VAL A 271 -6.80 -3.18 4.43
N ASP A 272 -5.60 -3.04 5.00
CA ASP A 272 -5.35 -3.31 6.41
C ASP A 272 -5.84 -2.13 7.23
N THR A 273 -6.99 -2.31 7.91
CA THR A 273 -7.58 -1.22 8.69
C THR A 273 -6.86 -0.98 10.02
N TRP A 274 -6.09 -1.94 10.50
CA TRP A 274 -5.29 -1.76 11.72
C TRP A 274 -4.06 -0.90 11.46
N SER A 275 -3.31 -1.22 10.42
CA SER A 275 -2.10 -0.46 10.06
C SER A 275 -2.38 0.72 9.12
N CYS A 276 -3.61 0.85 8.63
CA CYS A 276 -4.05 1.87 7.67
C CYS A 276 -3.28 1.79 6.33
N LEU A 277 -3.11 0.59 5.76
CA LEU A 277 -2.29 0.33 4.57
C LEU A 277 -3.11 -0.27 3.42
N HIS A 278 -2.78 0.11 2.19
CA HIS A 278 -3.26 -0.56 0.98
C HIS A 278 -2.32 -1.72 0.61
N LEU A 279 -2.85 -2.93 0.67
CA LEU A 279 -2.08 -4.16 0.50
C LEU A 279 -2.23 -4.76 -0.89
N PHE A 280 -1.14 -5.35 -1.38
CA PHE A 280 -1.02 -5.99 -2.68
C PHE A 280 -0.33 -7.35 -2.51
N ALA A 281 -0.82 -8.36 -3.22
CA ALA A 281 -0.09 -9.61 -3.40
C ALA A 281 0.90 -9.40 -4.56
N MET A 282 2.18 -9.31 -4.22
CA MET A 282 3.24 -8.97 -5.17
C MET A 282 4.21 -10.14 -5.33
N PRO A 283 4.34 -10.72 -6.55
CA PRO A 283 5.43 -11.62 -6.85
C PRO A 283 6.80 -10.94 -6.69
N ALA A 284 7.76 -11.67 -6.14
CA ALA A 284 9.14 -11.21 -5.97
C ALA A 284 10.13 -12.37 -6.03
N ASP A 285 11.42 -12.05 -6.07
CA ASP A 285 12.51 -12.96 -5.75
C ASP A 285 13.06 -12.65 -4.35
N TYR A 286 13.32 -13.68 -3.54
CA TYR A 286 14.14 -13.58 -2.33
C TYR A 286 15.63 -13.54 -2.68
N LEU A 287 16.36 -12.61 -2.06
CA LEU A 287 17.76 -12.31 -2.32
C LEU A 287 18.55 -12.35 -1.00
N PRO A 288 18.82 -13.53 -0.42
CA PRO A 288 19.40 -13.67 0.93
C PRO A 288 20.80 -13.03 1.07
N GLU A 289 21.54 -12.93 -0.04
CA GLU A 289 22.87 -12.31 -0.09
C GLU A 289 22.81 -10.79 -0.33
N SER A 290 21.61 -10.20 -0.38
CA SER A 290 21.43 -8.77 -0.58
C SER A 290 21.86 -8.01 0.67
N SER A 291 22.63 -6.93 0.49
CA SER A 291 22.94 -5.99 1.56
C SER A 291 21.83 -4.94 1.79
N GLN A 292 20.71 -5.05 1.07
CA GLN A 292 19.57 -4.15 1.26
C GLN A 292 18.79 -4.51 2.52
N LEU A 293 18.15 -3.51 3.14
CA LEU A 293 17.27 -3.71 4.29
C LEU A 293 16.15 -4.70 3.98
N ASP A 294 15.62 -4.65 2.75
CA ASP A 294 14.62 -5.58 2.24
C ASP A 294 15.25 -6.52 1.19
N PRO A 295 15.40 -7.82 1.49
CA PRO A 295 16.08 -8.78 0.61
C PRO A 295 15.16 -9.31 -0.50
N PHE A 296 14.40 -8.43 -1.16
CA PHE A 296 13.44 -8.81 -2.20
C PHE A 296 13.56 -7.96 -3.47
N GLY A 297 13.24 -8.57 -4.62
CA GLY A 297 13.11 -7.86 -5.89
C GLY A 297 11.79 -8.19 -6.58
N LEU A 298 10.93 -7.19 -6.78
CA LEU A 298 9.61 -7.36 -7.40
C LEU A 298 9.69 -8.03 -8.80
N LYS A 299 8.65 -8.80 -9.13
CA LYS A 299 8.49 -9.52 -10.41
C LYS A 299 7.09 -9.37 -10.97
N ASP A 300 6.99 -9.60 -12.27
CA ASP A 300 5.72 -9.56 -12.99
C ASP A 300 4.79 -10.72 -12.64
N MET A 301 5.33 -11.87 -12.21
CA MET A 301 4.55 -13.07 -11.91
C MET A 301 5.25 -14.05 -10.96
N LEU A 302 4.43 -14.78 -10.21
CA LEU A 302 4.80 -15.99 -9.49
C LEU A 302 4.20 -17.19 -10.22
N VAL A 303 4.94 -18.30 -10.31
CA VAL A 303 4.53 -19.47 -11.06
C VAL A 303 4.68 -20.70 -10.19
N PHE A 304 3.63 -21.51 -10.11
CA PHE A 304 3.70 -22.84 -9.54
C PHE A 304 3.58 -23.90 -10.64
N ASN A 305 4.46 -24.88 -10.62
CA ASN A 305 4.39 -26.06 -11.48
C ASN A 305 3.95 -27.28 -10.67
N TYR A 306 3.10 -28.11 -11.26
CA TYR A 306 2.71 -29.36 -10.64
C TYR A 306 3.87 -30.35 -10.59
N ASN A 307 4.13 -30.89 -9.39
CA ASN A 307 5.05 -31.97 -9.15
C ASN A 307 4.27 -33.29 -8.98
N PRO A 308 4.31 -34.21 -9.97
CA PRO A 308 3.53 -35.45 -9.90
C PRO A 308 4.06 -36.47 -8.88
N ALA A 309 5.29 -36.30 -8.36
CA ALA A 309 5.85 -37.22 -7.38
C ALA A 309 5.30 -36.97 -5.96
N THR A 310 5.00 -35.71 -5.67
CA THR A 310 4.50 -35.22 -4.38
C THR A 310 3.04 -34.76 -4.44
N GLU A 311 2.46 -34.69 -5.64
CA GLU A 311 1.12 -34.17 -5.92
C GLU A 311 0.90 -32.72 -5.45
N THR A 312 1.96 -31.91 -5.51
CA THR A 312 1.99 -30.49 -5.07
C THR A 312 2.13 -29.53 -6.23
N TYR A 313 1.80 -28.26 -6.00
CA TYR A 313 2.15 -27.14 -6.89
C TYR A 313 3.27 -26.34 -6.24
N GLU A 314 4.46 -26.39 -6.82
CA GLU A 314 5.69 -25.83 -6.25
C GLU A 314 6.14 -24.62 -7.07
N SER A 315 6.67 -23.60 -6.39
CA SER A 315 7.28 -22.46 -7.06
C SER A 315 8.25 -22.90 -8.15
N ALA A 316 8.17 -22.29 -9.33
CA ALA A 316 8.94 -22.69 -10.51
C ALA A 316 10.45 -22.43 -10.34
N TYR A 317 10.81 -21.52 -9.44
CA TYR A 317 12.18 -21.16 -9.11
C TYR A 317 12.36 -21.13 -7.58
N GLU A 318 13.55 -21.53 -7.11
CA GLU A 318 13.91 -21.70 -5.69
C GLU A 318 13.99 -20.39 -4.90
N ASN A 319 13.79 -19.24 -5.52
CA ASN A 319 13.78 -17.95 -4.87
C ASN A 319 12.47 -17.18 -5.08
N GLN A 320 11.49 -17.76 -5.78
CA GLN A 320 10.23 -17.07 -6.00
C GLN A 320 9.46 -16.90 -4.68
N THR A 321 8.91 -15.71 -4.49
CA THR A 321 8.26 -15.27 -3.26
C THR A 321 6.93 -14.60 -3.59
N LEU A 322 5.94 -14.75 -2.71
CA LEU A 322 4.75 -13.93 -2.68
C LEU A 322 4.83 -12.97 -1.49
N LEU A 323 4.80 -11.66 -1.75
CA LEU A 323 4.76 -10.64 -0.70
C LEU A 323 3.33 -10.16 -0.45
N VAL A 324 3.01 -9.89 0.81
CA VAL A 324 1.95 -8.94 1.17
C VAL A 324 2.62 -7.57 1.24
N ASN A 325 2.52 -6.81 0.16
CA ASN A 325 3.25 -5.56 -0.04
C ASN A 325 2.34 -4.33 0.11
N VAL A 326 2.88 -3.24 0.62
CA VAL A 326 2.26 -1.94 0.71
C VAL A 326 2.51 -1.20 -0.60
N GLY A 327 1.45 -0.97 -1.37
CA GLY A 327 1.56 -0.46 -2.73
C GLY A 327 2.17 -1.47 -3.73
N PRO A 328 2.18 -1.13 -5.03
CA PRO A 328 2.73 -1.99 -6.07
C PRO A 328 4.10 -1.53 -6.60
N ASP A 329 4.57 -0.33 -6.23
CA ASP A 329 5.66 0.35 -6.96
C ASP A 329 7.07 0.07 -6.40
N ARG A 330 7.18 -0.32 -5.14
CA ARG A 330 8.44 -0.63 -4.45
C ARG A 330 8.26 -1.77 -3.46
N VAL A 331 9.36 -2.39 -3.04
CA VAL A 331 9.34 -3.32 -1.91
C VAL A 331 9.12 -2.52 -0.64
N TYR A 332 7.99 -2.76 0.02
CA TYR A 332 7.68 -2.31 1.37
C TYR A 332 6.60 -3.25 1.88
N TYR A 333 6.96 -4.31 2.59
CA TYR A 333 6.07 -5.46 2.80
C TYR A 333 5.69 -5.65 4.27
N ALA A 334 4.48 -6.15 4.47
CA ALA A 334 3.95 -6.53 5.77
C ALA A 334 4.17 -8.01 6.07
N ASP A 335 4.28 -8.86 5.03
CA ASP A 335 4.55 -10.29 5.16
C ASP A 335 5.19 -10.87 3.89
N SER A 336 5.84 -12.01 4.01
CA SER A 336 6.55 -12.68 2.92
C SER A 336 6.42 -14.20 2.98
N TYR A 337 6.06 -14.80 1.85
CA TYR A 337 5.98 -16.24 1.66
C TYR A 337 7.04 -16.67 0.66
N VAL A 338 8.21 -17.07 1.15
CA VAL A 338 9.35 -17.46 0.30
C VAL A 338 9.15 -18.90 -0.17
N THR A 339 9.44 -19.16 -1.45
CA THR A 339 9.28 -20.48 -2.09
C THR A 339 7.95 -21.17 -1.79
N PRO A 340 6.80 -20.48 -1.97
CA PRO A 340 5.53 -21.04 -1.59
C PRO A 340 5.22 -22.32 -2.39
N ARG A 341 4.44 -23.21 -1.79
CA ARG A 341 3.86 -24.40 -2.42
C ARG A 341 2.44 -24.62 -1.94
N LEU A 342 1.59 -25.10 -2.84
CA LEU A 342 0.20 -25.46 -2.55
C LEU A 342 0.05 -26.98 -2.57
N GLN A 343 -0.59 -27.54 -1.55
CA GLN A 343 -0.83 -28.99 -1.42
C GLN A 343 -2.31 -29.28 -1.12
N SER A 344 -2.71 -30.55 -1.26
CA SER A 344 -4.10 -31.00 -1.02
C SER A 344 -5.14 -30.30 -1.91
N LEU A 345 -4.70 -29.84 -3.09
CA LEU A 345 -5.58 -29.28 -4.09
C LEU A 345 -6.50 -30.38 -4.66
N PRO A 346 -7.79 -30.10 -4.89
CA PRO A 346 -8.74 -31.08 -5.36
C PRO A 346 -8.28 -31.57 -6.72
N SER A 347 -8.38 -32.87 -6.94
CA SER A 347 -8.04 -33.52 -8.21
C SER A 347 -8.99 -33.14 -9.37
N THR A 348 -9.80 -32.09 -9.21
CA THR A 348 -10.85 -31.67 -10.13
C THR A 348 -10.27 -31.10 -11.42
N SER A 349 -10.04 -32.02 -12.37
CA SER A 349 -10.11 -31.84 -13.83
C SER A 349 -8.96 -31.19 -14.59
N ILE A 350 -7.75 -31.75 -14.50
CA ILE A 350 -6.71 -31.55 -15.54
C ILE A 350 -6.58 -32.77 -16.49
N LEU A 351 -7.20 -33.91 -16.15
CA LEU A 351 -7.14 -35.13 -16.97
C LEU A 351 -8.19 -35.21 -18.10
N SER A 352 -9.05 -34.21 -18.31
CA SER A 352 -10.18 -34.36 -19.25
C SER A 352 -10.48 -33.19 -20.18
N ARG A 353 -9.68 -32.10 -20.18
CA ARG A 353 -9.69 -31.25 -21.39
C ARG A 353 -8.86 -31.95 -22.45
N PRO A 354 -9.43 -32.32 -23.61
CA PRO A 354 -8.61 -32.76 -24.72
C PRO A 354 -7.55 -31.68 -24.92
N ARG A 355 -6.30 -32.07 -25.16
CA ARG A 355 -5.43 -31.22 -25.96
C ARG A 355 -6.25 -30.85 -27.18
N LEU A 356 -6.76 -29.63 -27.23
CA LEU A 356 -6.92 -29.01 -28.52
C LEU A 356 -5.50 -29.05 -29.07
N ASP A 357 -5.29 -29.88 -30.07
CA ASP A 357 -4.14 -29.79 -30.97
C ASP A 357 -4.23 -28.44 -31.70
N THR A 358 -4.25 -27.33 -30.96
CA THR A 358 -3.82 -26.05 -31.46
C THR A 358 -2.33 -26.17 -31.58
N HIS A 359 -1.89 -26.62 -32.76
CA HIS A 359 -0.53 -26.43 -33.22
C HIS A 359 -0.04 -25.05 -32.77
N ALA A 360 1.10 -25.02 -32.07
CA ALA A 360 1.77 -23.76 -31.71
C ALA A 360 1.74 -22.81 -32.92
N PRO A 361 1.47 -21.51 -32.74
CA PRO A 361 1.39 -20.58 -33.86
C PRO A 361 2.69 -20.67 -34.66
N SER A 362 2.60 -21.27 -35.84
CA SER A 362 3.74 -21.54 -36.68
C SER A 362 4.20 -20.20 -37.25
N VAL A 363 5.37 -19.74 -36.78
CA VAL A 363 6.00 -18.53 -37.31
C VAL A 363 6.44 -18.83 -38.75
N CYS A 364 5.76 -18.21 -39.71
CA CYS A 364 6.06 -18.40 -41.12
C CYS A 364 7.15 -17.42 -41.56
N TYR A 365 8.11 -17.89 -42.36
CA TYR A 365 9.12 -17.05 -42.99
C TYR A 365 9.01 -17.15 -44.51
N SER A 366 9.29 -16.05 -45.20
CA SER A 366 9.45 -16.01 -46.66
C SER A 366 10.77 -16.66 -47.07
N PRO A 367 10.94 -17.04 -48.35
CA PRO A 367 12.18 -17.66 -48.84
C PRO A 367 13.45 -16.83 -48.62
N ASP A 368 13.31 -15.50 -48.46
CA ASP A 368 14.38 -14.54 -48.14
C ASP A 368 14.58 -14.31 -46.62
N GLY A 369 13.84 -15.03 -45.76
CA GLY A 369 14.02 -15.04 -44.32
C GLY A 369 13.22 -13.99 -43.53
N ARG A 370 12.25 -13.28 -44.13
CA ARG A 370 11.39 -12.33 -43.40
C ARG A 370 10.20 -13.01 -42.75
N ARG A 371 9.89 -12.63 -41.50
CA ARG A 371 8.72 -13.11 -40.73
C ARG A 371 7.43 -12.63 -41.39
N LEU A 372 6.51 -13.56 -41.67
CA LEU A 372 5.21 -13.31 -42.30
C LEU A 372 4.09 -13.33 -41.27
N ARG A 373 3.07 -12.48 -41.49
CA ARG A 373 1.91 -12.32 -40.60
C ARG A 373 0.91 -13.49 -40.72
N GLN A 374 0.91 -14.20 -41.85
CA GLN A 374 0.10 -15.38 -42.15
C GLN A 374 0.85 -16.31 -43.13
N PRO A 375 0.58 -17.63 -43.18
CA PRO A 375 1.17 -18.55 -44.15
C PRO A 375 0.77 -18.19 -45.58
N THR A 376 1.71 -18.30 -46.52
CA THR A 376 1.42 -18.26 -47.97
C THR A 376 1.81 -19.61 -48.58
N ASN A 377 1.17 -20.02 -49.68
CA ASN A 377 1.36 -21.32 -50.36
C ASN A 377 2.79 -21.56 -50.91
N HIS A 378 3.77 -20.74 -50.52
CA HIS A 378 5.17 -20.78 -50.96
C HIS A 378 6.18 -20.68 -49.79
N GLY A 379 5.71 -20.76 -48.54
CA GLY A 379 6.57 -20.64 -47.34
C GLY A 379 7.27 -21.94 -46.94
N ILE A 380 8.40 -21.83 -46.24
CA ILE A 380 9.05 -22.95 -45.55
C ILE A 380 8.60 -22.93 -44.08
N VAL A 381 8.04 -24.04 -43.61
CA VAL A 381 7.67 -24.25 -42.21
C VAL A 381 8.80 -24.98 -41.50
N LEU A 382 9.27 -24.43 -40.39
CA LEU A 382 10.19 -25.10 -39.46
C LEU A 382 9.36 -25.79 -38.39
N ARG A 383 9.35 -27.13 -38.39
CA ARG A 383 8.72 -27.93 -37.33
C ARG A 383 9.78 -28.45 -36.38
N ARG A 384 9.57 -28.24 -35.08
CA ARG A 384 10.36 -28.87 -34.01
C ARG A 384 9.65 -30.16 -33.60
N ASN A 385 10.33 -31.29 -33.77
CA ASN A 385 9.86 -32.59 -33.33
C ASN A 385 9.95 -32.70 -31.80
N ALA A 386 9.27 -33.69 -31.23
CA ALA A 386 9.29 -33.96 -29.79
C ALA A 386 10.69 -34.30 -29.24
N ASP A 387 11.62 -34.74 -30.10
CA ASP A 387 13.02 -34.99 -29.78
C ASP A 387 13.93 -33.74 -29.89
N GLY A 388 13.36 -32.58 -30.18
CA GLY A 388 14.07 -31.32 -30.33
C GLY A 388 14.69 -31.06 -31.70
N THR A 389 14.61 -32.01 -32.64
CA THR A 389 15.11 -31.82 -34.01
C THR A 389 14.21 -30.85 -34.80
N VAL A 390 14.81 -29.99 -35.63
CA VAL A 390 14.08 -29.02 -36.46
C VAL A 390 14.13 -29.45 -37.93
N VAL A 391 12.96 -29.67 -38.52
CA VAL A 391 12.81 -30.10 -39.91
C VAL A 391 12.22 -28.97 -40.77
N LYS A 392 12.78 -28.76 -41.97
CA LYS A 392 12.26 -27.82 -42.97
C LYS A 392 11.26 -28.54 -43.88
N GLN A 393 10.02 -28.05 -43.94
CA GLN A 393 8.99 -28.58 -44.82
C GLN A 393 8.40 -27.45 -45.68
N LEU A 394 8.12 -27.73 -46.96
CA LEU A 394 7.38 -26.80 -47.82
C LEU A 394 5.92 -26.74 -47.35
N ALA A 395 5.36 -25.54 -47.22
CA ALA A 395 3.95 -25.35 -46.93
C ALA A 395 3.12 -25.95 -48.08
N GLN A 396 2.17 -26.85 -47.77
CA GLN A 396 1.16 -27.33 -48.71
C GLN A 396 -0.02 -26.36 -48.76
#